data_AF-A0A3D3Q6P7-F1
#
_entry.id   AF-A0A3D3Q6P7-F1
#
_cell.length_a   1.000
_cell.length_b   1.000
_cell.length_c   1.000
_cell.angle_alpha   90.00
_cell.angle_beta   90.00
_cell.angle_gamma   90.00
#
_symmetry.space_group_name_H-M   'P 1'
#
loop_
_entity.id
_entity.type
_entity.pdbx_description
1 polymer ?
#
loop_
_entity_poly.entity_id
_entity_poly.type
_entity_poly.pdbx_seq_one_letter_code
_entity_poly.pdbx_strand_id
1 'polypeptide(L)'
;MQEALGELAAAAREGLLALSVGVGLGVLAELMEEEVVGVVGAKGKHDRERVAVRHGHEAGAVTLGGRRVAVERPRIRSADGSSELPVATYRHFADRDPLTRVVFERMLAGVSTRRYRRIQEPVGREVEQRAR
;
A
#
# COMPACT_ATOMS: atom_id res chain seq x y z
N MET A 1 2.10 26.27 29.80
CA MET A 1 1.71 24.92 30.29
C MET A 1 0.70 24.26 29.35
N GLN A 2 -0.49 24.83 29.10
CA GLN A 2 -1.47 24.22 28.19
C GLN A 2 -1.02 24.13 26.73
N GLU A 3 -0.29 25.13 26.23
CA GLU A 3 0.22 25.19 24.85
C GLU A 3 1.26 24.08 24.57
N ALA A 4 2.25 23.93 25.44
CA ALA A 4 3.26 22.87 25.35
C ALA A 4 2.67 21.45 25.41
N LEU A 5 1.62 21.24 26.20
CA LEU A 5 0.94 19.94 26.31
C LEU A 5 0.12 19.64 25.04
N GLY A 6 -0.45 20.67 24.41
CA GLY A 6 -1.11 20.57 23.11
C GLY A 6 -0.15 20.24 21.97
N GLU A 7 1.03 20.87 21.93
CA GLU A 7 2.09 20.56 20.95
C GLU A 7 2.58 19.12 21.09
N LEU A 8 2.80 18.65 22.32
CA LEU A 8 3.20 17.27 22.59
C LEU A 8 2.13 16.27 22.14
N ALA A 9 0.86 16.54 22.44
CA ALA A 9 -0.25 15.68 22.03
C ALA A 9 -0.41 15.62 20.50
N ALA A 10 -0.20 16.74 19.80
CA ALA A 10 -0.21 16.80 18.34
C ALA A 10 0.94 15.97 17.75
N ALA A 11 2.15 16.11 18.29
CA ALA A 11 3.31 15.32 17.86
C ALA A 11 3.13 13.82 18.12
N ALA A 12 2.57 13.45 19.28
CA ALA A 12 2.29 12.05 19.61
C ALA A 12 1.24 11.44 18.67
N ARG A 13 0.15 12.16 18.38
CA ARG A 13 -0.87 11.73 17.42
C ARG A 13 -0.25 11.51 16.04
N GLU A 14 0.56 12.45 15.60
CA GLU A 14 1.23 12.41 14.31
C GLU A 14 2.15 11.19 14.18
N GLY A 15 3.00 10.97 15.19
CA GLY A 15 3.90 9.82 15.24
C GLY A 15 3.16 8.49 15.28
N LEU A 16 2.05 8.40 16.04
CA LEU A 16 1.24 7.18 16.12
C LEU A 16 0.55 6.85 14.78
N LEU A 17 0.05 7.85 14.07
CA LEU A 17 -0.54 7.64 12.74
C LEU A 17 0.52 7.17 11.74
N ALA A 18 1.66 7.84 11.68
CA ALA A 18 2.76 7.45 10.80
C ALA A 18 3.26 6.03 11.10
N LEU A 19 3.41 5.67 12.38
CA LEU A 19 3.80 4.33 12.81
C LEU A 19 2.78 3.28 12.37
N SER A 20 1.50 3.51 12.65
CA SER A 20 0.43 2.56 12.34
C SER A 20 0.38 2.25 10.85
N VAL A 21 0.52 3.29 10.02
CA VAL A 21 0.53 3.13 8.57
C VAL A 21 1.83 2.46 8.09
N GLY A 22 2.99 2.85 8.62
CA GLY A 22 4.26 2.24 8.31
C GLY A 22 4.27 0.73 8.58
N VAL A 23 3.74 0.31 9.73
CA VAL A 23 3.59 -1.11 10.09
C VAL A 23 2.65 -1.81 9.12
N GLY A 24 1.49 -1.23 8.80
CA GLY A 24 0.54 -1.82 7.86
C GLY A 24 1.13 -2.04 6.46
N LEU A 25 1.91 -1.07 5.96
CA LEU A 25 2.61 -1.20 4.67
C LEU A 25 3.72 -2.26 4.72
N GLY A 26 4.42 -2.39 5.85
CA GLY A 26 5.39 -3.46 6.07
C GLY A 26 4.76 -4.85 6.05
N VAL A 27 3.61 -5.02 6.73
CA VAL A 27 2.83 -6.27 6.69
C VAL A 27 2.40 -6.59 5.27
N LEU A 28 1.93 -5.59 4.51
CA LEU A 28 1.56 -5.80 3.11
C LEU A 28 2.75 -6.27 2.25
N ALA A 29 3.95 -5.72 2.48
CA ALA A 29 5.16 -6.16 1.79
C ALA A 29 5.47 -7.64 2.07
N GLU A 30 5.40 -8.05 3.34
CA GLU A 30 5.63 -9.45 3.73
C GLU A 30 4.57 -10.40 3.14
N LEU A 31 3.30 -10.02 3.11
CA LEU A 31 2.25 -10.83 2.49
C LEU A 31 2.49 -11.04 0.99
N MET A 32 2.98 -10.01 0.28
CA MET A 32 3.35 -10.15 -1.13
C MET A 32 4.56 -11.07 -1.31
N GLU A 33 5.57 -11.01 -0.45
CA GLU A 33 6.73 -11.91 -0.49
C GLU A 33 6.35 -13.36 -0.15
N GLU A 34 5.46 -13.56 0.82
CA GLU A 34 4.92 -14.88 1.15
C GLU A 34 4.18 -15.49 -0.04
N GLU A 35 3.35 -14.70 -0.74
CA GLU A 35 2.70 -15.14 -1.97
C GLU A 35 3.73 -15.54 -3.05
N VAL A 36 4.78 -14.74 -3.25
CA VAL A 36 5.87 -15.06 -4.17
C VAL A 36 6.55 -16.38 -3.78
N VAL A 37 6.75 -16.63 -2.49
CA VAL A 37 7.26 -17.93 -2.00
C VAL A 37 6.29 -19.06 -2.31
N GLY A 38 4.99 -18.86 -2.16
CA GLY A 38 3.96 -19.85 -2.53
C GLY A 38 3.96 -20.20 -4.02
N VAL A 39 4.21 -19.22 -4.90
CA VAL A 39 4.21 -19.43 -6.36
C VAL A 39 5.56 -19.92 -6.90
N VAL A 40 6.66 -19.37 -6.41
CA VAL A 40 8.02 -19.59 -6.97
C VAL A 40 8.85 -20.56 -6.11
N GLY A 41 8.39 -20.90 -4.91
CA GLY A 41 9.14 -21.66 -3.92
C GLY A 41 10.15 -20.81 -3.14
N ALA A 42 10.75 -21.40 -2.11
CA ALA A 42 11.69 -20.71 -1.22
C ALA A 42 12.94 -20.18 -1.96
N LYS A 43 13.43 -19.01 -1.53
CA LYS A 43 14.61 -18.38 -2.14
C LYS A 43 15.85 -19.27 -1.97
N GLY A 44 16.63 -19.41 -3.04
CA GLY A 44 17.88 -20.19 -3.03
C GLY A 44 17.69 -21.71 -3.05
N LYS A 45 16.46 -22.22 -3.17
CA LYS A 45 16.20 -23.65 -3.36
C LYS A 45 16.10 -23.96 -4.86
N HIS A 46 16.83 -24.99 -5.28
CA HIS A 46 16.78 -25.45 -6.66
C HIS A 46 15.57 -26.35 -6.87
N ASP A 47 14.68 -25.94 -7.75
CA ASP A 47 13.57 -26.74 -8.26
C ASP A 47 13.72 -26.92 -9.78
N ARG A 48 13.68 -28.17 -10.26
CA ARG A 48 13.77 -28.50 -11.69
C ARG A 48 12.43 -28.34 -12.42
N GLU A 49 11.32 -28.40 -11.71
CA GLU A 49 9.95 -28.33 -12.25
C GLU A 49 9.32 -26.95 -12.08
N ARG A 50 10.12 -25.93 -11.73
CA ARG A 50 9.63 -24.58 -11.48
C ARG A 50 8.85 -24.04 -12.68
N VAL A 51 7.68 -23.48 -12.40
CA VAL A 51 6.81 -22.85 -13.41
C VAL A 51 6.94 -21.33 -13.44
N ALA A 52 7.59 -20.76 -12.42
CA ALA A 52 7.76 -19.32 -12.26
C ALA A 52 9.12 -18.97 -11.63
N VAL A 53 9.55 -17.72 -11.77
CA VAL A 53 10.78 -17.15 -11.21
C VAL A 53 10.55 -15.75 -10.63
N ARG A 54 11.37 -15.38 -9.65
CA ARG A 54 11.44 -14.01 -9.13
C ARG A 54 12.06 -13.09 -10.18
N HIS A 55 11.47 -11.93 -10.40
CA HIS A 55 11.91 -10.97 -11.42
C HIS A 55 12.14 -9.56 -10.83
N GLY A 56 12.62 -9.51 -9.59
CA GLY A 56 12.89 -8.27 -8.86
C GLY A 56 11.61 -7.60 -8.37
N HIS A 57 11.69 -6.28 -8.23
CA HIS A 57 10.62 -5.41 -7.75
C HIS A 57 10.39 -4.27 -8.73
N GLU A 58 9.19 -3.69 -8.69
CA GLU A 58 8.88 -2.44 -9.38
C GLU A 58 8.08 -1.48 -8.51
N ALA A 59 8.20 -0.20 -8.85
CA ALA A 59 7.41 0.85 -8.25
C ALA A 59 5.91 0.61 -8.52
N GLY A 60 5.14 0.51 -7.45
CA GLY A 60 3.71 0.36 -7.45
C GLY A 60 3.03 1.37 -6.53
N ALA A 61 1.72 1.23 -6.41
CA ALA A 61 0.95 1.98 -5.43
C ALA A 61 -0.24 1.17 -4.92
N VAL A 62 -0.68 1.47 -3.71
CA VAL A 62 -1.88 0.88 -3.09
C VAL A 62 -2.86 1.98 -2.68
N THR A 63 -4.13 1.62 -2.50
CA THR A 63 -5.17 2.52 -2.04
C THR A 63 -5.23 2.49 -0.51
N LEU A 64 -5.06 3.65 0.14
CA LEU A 64 -5.20 3.79 1.60
C LEU A 64 -5.91 5.11 1.91
N GLY A 65 -6.91 5.13 2.80
CA GLY A 65 -7.50 6.37 3.33
C GLY A 65 -8.01 7.36 2.27
N GLY A 66 -8.35 6.88 1.07
CA GLY A 66 -8.77 7.73 -0.04
C GLY A 66 -7.64 8.32 -0.90
N ARG A 67 -6.40 7.84 -0.77
CA ARG A 67 -5.21 8.27 -1.53
C ARG A 67 -4.39 7.10 -2.06
N ARG A 68 -3.45 7.39 -2.96
CA ARG A 68 -2.51 6.41 -3.50
C ARG A 68 -1.16 6.54 -2.79
N VAL A 69 -0.74 5.47 -2.14
CA VAL A 69 0.54 5.41 -1.41
C VAL A 69 1.51 4.54 -2.21
N ALA A 70 2.71 5.05 -2.44
CA ALA A 70 3.76 4.33 -3.16
C ALA A 70 4.24 3.11 -2.37
N VAL A 71 4.47 2.01 -3.08
CA VAL A 71 5.04 0.76 -2.54
C VAL A 71 5.99 0.16 -3.58
N GLU A 72 6.91 -0.68 -3.14
CA GLU A 72 7.67 -1.56 -4.04
C GLU A 72 6.97 -2.91 -4.08
N ARG A 73 6.52 -3.34 -5.26
CA ARG A 73 5.86 -4.65 -5.41
C ARG A 73 6.84 -5.67 -6.00
N PRO A 74 6.82 -6.93 -5.55
CA PRO A 74 7.58 -7.98 -6.20
C PRO A 74 6.99 -8.30 -7.59
N ARG A 75 7.85 -8.85 -8.45
CA ARG A 75 7.49 -9.33 -9.78
C ARG A 75 7.74 -10.81 -9.90
N ILE A 76 6.77 -11.52 -10.46
CA ILE A 76 6.85 -12.95 -10.76
C ILE A 76 6.78 -13.09 -12.28
N ARG A 77 7.67 -13.89 -12.87
CA ARG A 77 7.64 -14.20 -14.31
C ARG A 77 7.50 -15.71 -14.51
N SER A 78 6.83 -16.13 -15.56
CA SER A 78 6.82 -17.55 -15.95
C SER A 78 8.24 -18.05 -16.21
N ALA A 79 8.51 -19.32 -15.93
CA ALA A 79 9.85 -19.90 -16.04
C ALA A 79 10.37 -19.95 -17.49
N ASP A 80 9.47 -20.03 -18.47
CA ASP A 80 9.76 -19.90 -19.90
C ASP A 80 10.00 -18.44 -20.35
N GLY A 81 9.83 -17.47 -19.45
CA GLY A 81 9.98 -16.05 -19.72
C GLY A 81 8.89 -15.42 -20.58
N SER A 82 7.83 -16.15 -20.94
CA SER A 82 6.79 -15.68 -21.86
C SER A 82 5.91 -14.58 -21.29
N SER A 83 5.65 -14.56 -19.97
CA SER A 83 4.70 -13.63 -19.36
C SER A 83 5.02 -13.29 -17.90
N GLU A 84 4.54 -12.12 -17.46
CA GLU A 84 4.52 -11.75 -16.05
C GLU A 84 3.28 -12.35 -15.38
N LEU A 85 3.47 -12.96 -14.21
CA LEU A 85 2.39 -13.50 -13.40
C LEU A 85 1.94 -12.47 -12.37
N PRO A 86 0.63 -12.31 -12.15
CA PRO A 86 0.12 -11.35 -11.19
C PRO A 86 0.45 -11.77 -9.75
N VAL A 87 0.74 -10.78 -8.91
CA VAL A 87 0.72 -10.93 -7.44
C VAL A 87 -0.67 -10.52 -6.98
N ALA A 88 -1.51 -11.48 -6.61
CA ALA A 88 -2.91 -11.31 -6.25
C ALA A 88 -3.08 -10.38 -5.05
N THR A 89 -2.22 -10.49 -4.04
CA THR A 89 -2.20 -9.61 -2.86
C THR A 89 -1.97 -8.18 -3.30
N TYR A 90 -0.96 -7.92 -4.13
CA TYR A 90 -0.74 -6.58 -4.68
C TYR A 90 -1.98 -6.08 -5.43
N ARG A 91 -2.54 -6.90 -6.33
CA ARG A 91 -3.70 -6.52 -7.13
C ARG A 91 -4.89 -6.11 -6.26
N HIS A 92 -5.14 -6.84 -5.16
CA HIS A 92 -6.21 -6.55 -4.23
C HIS A 92 -6.05 -5.17 -3.57
N PHE A 93 -4.88 -4.87 -3.02
CA PHE A 93 -4.63 -3.58 -2.35
C PHE A 93 -4.35 -2.42 -3.32
N ALA A 94 -3.94 -2.74 -4.55
CA ALA A 94 -3.82 -1.77 -5.63
C ALA A 94 -5.17 -1.38 -6.24
N ASP A 95 -6.24 -2.14 -5.99
CA ASP A 95 -7.58 -1.84 -6.51
C ASP A 95 -8.07 -0.46 -6.04
N ARG A 96 -8.84 0.18 -6.90
CA ARG A 96 -9.45 1.50 -6.68
C ARG A 96 -10.90 1.41 -6.24
N ASP A 97 -11.54 0.25 -6.32
CA ASP A 97 -12.96 0.13 -5.99
C ASP A 97 -13.33 0.59 -4.55
N PRO A 98 -12.48 0.38 -3.52
CA PRO A 98 -12.72 0.94 -2.19
C PRO A 98 -12.74 2.49 -2.15
N LEU A 99 -12.07 3.17 -3.10
CA LEU A 99 -12.17 4.63 -3.24
C LEU A 99 -13.53 5.05 -3.76
N THR A 100 -14.10 4.31 -4.70
CA THR A 100 -15.33 4.67 -5.42
C THR A 100 -16.47 4.90 -4.44
N ARG A 101 -16.71 3.96 -3.53
CA ARG A 101 -17.76 4.06 -2.52
C ARG A 101 -17.58 5.28 -1.60
N VAL A 102 -16.39 5.44 -1.02
CA VAL A 102 -16.09 6.55 -0.10
C VAL A 102 -16.19 7.91 -0.81
N VAL A 103 -15.77 7.98 -2.07
CA VAL A 103 -15.91 9.18 -2.90
C VAL A 103 -17.38 9.51 -3.12
N PHE A 104 -18.21 8.53 -3.47
CA PHE A 104 -19.65 8.73 -3.66
C PHE A 104 -20.34 9.19 -2.38
N GLU A 105 -20.07 8.55 -1.24
CA GLU A 105 -20.62 8.95 0.06
C GLU A 105 -20.28 10.42 0.39
N ARG A 106 -19.05 10.85 0.09
CA ARG A 106 -18.60 12.24 0.29
C ARG A 106 -19.23 13.21 -0.69
N MET A 107 -19.45 12.82 -1.96
CA MET A 107 -20.18 13.64 -2.92
C MET A 107 -21.64 13.83 -2.51
N LEU A 108 -22.30 12.77 -2.05
CA LEU A 108 -23.67 12.82 -1.53
C LEU A 108 -23.76 13.71 -0.28
N ALA A 109 -22.71 13.74 0.54
CA ALA A 109 -22.59 14.69 1.65
C ALA A 109 -22.24 16.14 1.23
N GLY A 110 -22.25 16.46 -0.07
CA GLY A 110 -22.01 17.81 -0.59
C GLY A 110 -20.52 18.18 -0.72
N VAL A 111 -19.61 17.23 -0.60
CA VAL A 111 -18.17 17.50 -0.76
C VAL A 111 -17.79 17.50 -2.23
N SER A 112 -17.41 18.68 -2.72
CA SER A 112 -16.80 18.81 -4.04
C SER A 112 -15.53 17.97 -4.16
N THR A 113 -15.36 17.28 -5.28
CA THR A 113 -14.13 16.55 -5.66
C THR A 113 -12.87 17.41 -5.54
N ARG A 114 -12.96 18.72 -5.82
CA ARG A 114 -11.85 19.67 -5.66
C ARG A 114 -11.39 19.84 -4.21
N ARG A 115 -12.26 19.58 -3.23
CA ARG A 115 -11.96 19.66 -1.79
C ARG A 115 -11.68 18.28 -1.17
N TYR A 116 -11.71 17.21 -1.95
CA TYR A 116 -11.60 15.84 -1.45
C TYR A 116 -10.32 15.60 -0.63
N ARG A 117 -9.18 16.12 -1.09
CA ARG A 117 -7.90 16.00 -0.38
C ARG A 117 -7.94 16.57 1.05
N ARG A 118 -8.74 17.62 1.29
CA ARG A 118 -8.84 18.28 2.61
C ARG A 118 -9.63 17.46 3.63
N ILE A 119 -10.41 16.47 3.19
CA ILE A 119 -11.28 15.67 4.06
C ILE A 119 -10.86 14.21 4.12
N GLN A 120 -9.70 13.86 3.55
CA GLN A 120 -9.17 12.51 3.65
C GLN A 120 -8.78 12.18 5.09
N GLU A 121 -8.79 10.89 5.42
CA GLU A 121 -8.39 10.41 6.73
C GLU A 121 -6.90 10.71 6.97
N PRO A 122 -6.50 11.27 8.13
CA PRO A 122 -5.09 11.56 8.39
C PRO A 122 -4.27 10.27 8.51
N VAL A 123 -3.10 10.23 7.86
CA VAL A 123 -2.20 9.04 7.84
C VAL A 123 -0.78 9.36 8.33
N GLY A 124 -0.60 10.56 8.89
CA GLY A 124 0.72 11.11 9.17
C GLY A 124 1.35 11.75 7.94
N ARG A 125 2.01 12.88 8.15
CA ARG A 125 2.64 13.77 7.17
C ARG A 125 3.67 13.06 6.32
N GLU A 126 4.45 12.15 6.89
CA GLU A 126 5.44 11.38 6.14
C GLU A 126 4.79 10.55 5.03
N VAL A 127 3.65 9.93 5.33
CA VAL A 127 2.89 9.14 4.35
C VAL A 127 2.16 10.06 3.37
N GLU A 128 1.60 11.17 3.85
CA GLU A 128 0.95 12.17 2.99
C GLU A 128 1.90 12.76 1.95
N GLN A 129 3.17 12.99 2.31
CA GLN A 129 4.20 13.48 1.39
C GLN A 129 4.62 12.46 0.33
N ARG A 130 4.50 11.16 0.64
CA ARG A 130 4.80 10.06 -0.29
C ARG A 130 3.61 9.68 -1.17
N ALA A 131 2.42 10.18 -0.84
CA ALA A 131 1.21 9.91 -1.60
C ALA A 131 1.17 10.70 -2.92
N ARG A 132 0.64 10.08 -3.97
CA ARG A 132 0.49 10.67 -5.31
C ARG A 132 -0.97 11.00 -5.62
#